data_AF-A0A800G0X7-F1
#
_entry.id   AF-A0A800G0X7-F1
#
_cell.length_a   1.000
_cell.length_b   1.000
_cell.length_c   1.000
_cell.angle_alpha   90.00
_cell.angle_beta   90.00
_cell.angle_gamma   90.00
#
_symmetry.space_group_name_H-M   'P 1'
#
loop_
_entity.id
_entity.type
_entity.pdbx_description
1 polymer ?
#
loop_
_entity_poly.entity_id
_entity_poly.type
_entity_poly.pdbx_seq_one_letter_code
_entity_poly.pdbx_strand_id
1 'polypeptide(L)'
;MFKISPFHRAFSWAVRAGLPTGAAILALGLLLPARSEGFMVFGDRLDLSQRDFRIWNNFSDPEANSNQIPDPDFPGALGAELAIWKGVAEWGSGPHGSGRTDPTQDTIGSGASNFDAFYSGLAGGPGNTNGNVISQIPGSLFIKAYTEIPIRDGWRIRFYQNPWVWNDTPDGVLAGGPDAWDLQGVACHEFGHALGLDHSAVPGSTMFGSSPAGGVALRSIEADDIAGVQSIYGVRSATKVQIDGYEFIPGGIRIRGSGFHPTNNQIWFTHAAPTIGSDGTPVRVMGVPSGGGGTRVFVAPPALAGPGDLMVRRPGRDPEDLSNAFPFDPNSVLLAPPLTYGSGKVSSAGILASLDWGSLPSQTAGTFELSCSTGIIGGTPAILFSGPQRTSLPALGGTLLVARPLAREQVLQLDFFGAADISVPVPAGMVGVTRYYQLWFKDPGSSFGSGLTNAVQVTFLP
;
A
#
# COMPACT_ATOMS: atom_id res chain seq x y z
N MET A 1 -45.17 -26.05 -2.02
CA MET A 1 -45.72 -24.68 -2.04
C MET A 1 -44.71 -23.80 -2.76
N PHE A 2 -44.84 -23.65 -4.08
CA PHE A 2 -43.85 -22.96 -4.92
C PHE A 2 -43.92 -21.45 -4.69
N LYS A 3 -42.82 -20.83 -4.23
CA LYS A 3 -42.66 -19.37 -4.23
C LYS A 3 -42.44 -18.91 -5.68
N ILE A 4 -43.47 -18.32 -6.27
CA ILE A 4 -43.43 -17.68 -7.59
C ILE A 4 -42.48 -16.47 -7.51
N SER A 5 -41.53 -16.39 -8.45
CA SER A 5 -40.54 -15.31 -8.52
C SER A 5 -41.21 -13.95 -8.78
N PRO A 6 -40.61 -12.83 -8.33
CA PRO A 6 -41.15 -11.48 -8.52
C PRO A 6 -41.40 -11.08 -9.98
N PHE A 7 -40.81 -11.79 -10.95
CA PHE A 7 -40.99 -11.60 -12.39
C PHE A 7 -42.43 -11.81 -12.88
N HIS A 8 -43.15 -12.79 -12.34
CA HIS A 8 -44.53 -13.08 -12.79
C HIS A 8 -45.54 -12.00 -12.35
N ARG A 9 -45.26 -11.29 -11.24
CA ARG A 9 -46.15 -10.22 -10.74
C ARG A 9 -46.04 -8.95 -11.58
N ALA A 10 -44.83 -8.58 -12.01
CA ALA A 10 -44.60 -7.40 -12.86
C ALA A 10 -45.22 -7.55 -14.26
N PHE A 11 -45.10 -8.74 -14.87
CA PHE A 11 -45.67 -9.00 -16.19
C PHE A 11 -47.20 -8.98 -16.19
N SER A 12 -47.83 -9.49 -15.13
CA SER A 12 -49.29 -9.51 -14.99
C SER A 12 -49.94 -8.12 -14.80
N TRP A 13 -49.16 -7.12 -14.39
CA TRP A 13 -49.63 -5.75 -14.18
C TRP A 13 -49.51 -4.90 -15.46
N ALA A 14 -48.44 -5.08 -16.23
CA ALA A 14 -48.24 -4.38 -17.51
C ALA A 14 -49.29 -4.77 -18.58
N VAL A 15 -49.72 -6.03 -18.61
CA VAL A 15 -50.75 -6.52 -19.55
C VAL A 15 -52.15 -5.98 -19.20
N ARG A 16 -52.43 -5.66 -17.93
CA ARG A 16 -53.72 -5.07 -17.51
C ARG A 16 -53.84 -3.57 -17.74
N ALA A 17 -52.73 -2.87 -18.01
CA ALA A 17 -52.69 -1.41 -18.17
C ALA A 17 -52.78 -0.91 -19.63
N GLY A 18 -52.93 -1.81 -20.61
CA GLY A 18 -53.25 -1.43 -22.00
C GLY A 18 -52.16 -0.64 -22.75
N LEU A 19 -50.90 -0.66 -22.30
CA LEU A 19 -49.81 0.03 -22.96
C LEU A 19 -49.27 -0.80 -24.14
N PRO A 20 -49.03 -0.20 -25.32
CA PRO A 20 -48.51 -0.90 -26.48
C PRO A 20 -47.14 -1.51 -26.17
N THR A 21 -47.02 -2.81 -26.43
CA THR A 21 -45.90 -3.71 -26.11
C THR A 21 -44.53 -3.27 -26.63
N GLY A 22 -44.45 -2.28 -27.52
CA GLY A 22 -43.20 -1.72 -28.02
C GLY A 22 -42.52 -0.70 -27.10
N ALA A 23 -43.28 0.06 -26.30
CA ALA A 23 -42.70 1.13 -25.48
C ALA A 23 -42.06 0.63 -24.17
N ALA A 24 -42.54 -0.49 -23.63
CA ALA A 24 -41.99 -1.09 -22.41
C ALA A 24 -40.62 -1.76 -22.63
N ILE A 25 -40.31 -2.21 -23.86
CA ILE A 25 -39.02 -2.84 -24.18
C ILE A 25 -37.94 -1.77 -24.38
N LEU A 26 -38.27 -0.61 -24.98
CA LEU A 26 -37.34 0.51 -25.13
C LEU A 26 -37.01 1.20 -23.80
N ALA A 27 -37.97 1.31 -22.88
CA ALA A 27 -37.71 1.87 -21.55
C ALA A 27 -36.91 0.92 -20.64
N LEU A 28 -37.01 -0.41 -20.84
CA LEU A 28 -36.18 -1.38 -20.09
C LEU A 28 -34.72 -1.39 -20.58
N GLY A 29 -34.47 -1.14 -21.87
CA GLY A 29 -33.11 -1.05 -22.42
C GLY A 29 -32.32 0.19 -21.97
N LEU A 30 -33.02 1.26 -21.56
CA LEU A 30 -32.43 2.51 -21.04
C LEU A 30 -32.26 2.56 -19.52
N LEU A 31 -32.78 1.56 -18.79
CA LEU A 31 -32.71 1.43 -17.33
C LEU A 31 -31.88 0.23 -16.86
N LEU A 32 -31.34 -0.56 -17.79
CA LEU A 32 -30.26 -1.48 -17.47
C LEU A 32 -28.96 -0.68 -17.55
N PRO A 33 -28.18 -0.54 -16.46
CA PRO A 33 -26.78 -0.20 -16.62
C PRO A 33 -26.19 -1.34 -17.46
N ALA A 34 -25.92 -1.08 -18.73
CA ALA A 34 -24.87 -1.79 -19.41
C ALA A 34 -23.62 -1.45 -18.59
N ARG A 35 -23.17 -2.37 -17.74
CA ARG A 35 -21.82 -2.28 -17.21
C ARG A 35 -20.91 -2.51 -18.41
N SER A 36 -20.52 -1.43 -19.08
CA SER A 36 -19.29 -1.47 -19.87
C SER A 36 -18.18 -1.42 -18.84
N GLU A 37 -17.77 -2.59 -18.37
CA GLU A 37 -16.52 -2.68 -17.61
C GLU A 37 -15.39 -2.22 -18.54
N GLY A 38 -14.54 -1.30 -18.07
CA GLY A 38 -13.43 -0.75 -18.86
C GLY A 38 -12.22 -1.68 -18.94
N PHE A 39 -12.11 -2.56 -17.95
CA PHE A 39 -11.08 -3.60 -17.84
C PHE A 39 -11.38 -4.84 -18.68
N MET A 40 -10.33 -5.56 -19.03
CA MET A 40 -10.39 -6.88 -19.69
C MET A 40 -9.61 -7.92 -18.86
N VAL A 41 -9.96 -9.20 -19.01
CA VAL A 41 -9.33 -10.30 -18.25
C VAL A 41 -8.96 -11.46 -19.18
N PHE A 42 -7.81 -12.10 -18.93
CA PHE A 42 -7.36 -13.27 -19.69
C PHE A 42 -8.03 -14.59 -19.25
N GLY A 43 -8.70 -14.60 -18.09
CA GLY A 43 -9.42 -15.77 -17.55
C GLY A 43 -8.57 -16.73 -16.71
N ASP A 44 -7.26 -16.50 -16.63
CA ASP A 44 -6.36 -17.17 -15.69
C ASP A 44 -6.36 -16.45 -14.33
N ARG A 45 -6.09 -17.20 -13.25
CA ARG A 45 -5.92 -16.66 -11.89
C ARG A 45 -4.76 -17.34 -11.20
N LEU A 46 -4.06 -16.59 -10.35
CA LEU A 46 -3.05 -17.16 -9.47
C LEU A 46 -3.76 -17.85 -8.29
N ASP A 47 -3.40 -19.07 -7.92
CA ASP A 47 -3.85 -19.70 -6.67
C ASP A 47 -2.84 -19.48 -5.53
N LEU A 48 -3.11 -20.01 -4.34
CA LEU A 48 -2.23 -19.85 -3.17
C LEU A 48 -0.81 -20.41 -3.34
N SER A 49 -0.55 -21.21 -4.37
CA SER A 49 0.78 -21.72 -4.72
C SER A 49 1.56 -20.78 -5.65
N GLN A 50 0.91 -19.75 -6.17
CA GLN A 50 1.47 -18.77 -7.11
C GLN A 50 1.35 -17.35 -6.54
N ARG A 51 1.54 -17.21 -5.22
CA ARG A 51 1.46 -15.92 -4.52
C ARG A 51 2.83 -15.27 -4.37
N ASP A 52 3.87 -16.09 -4.42
CA ASP A 52 5.23 -15.62 -4.28
C ASP A 52 5.70 -14.88 -5.54
N PHE A 53 6.63 -13.96 -5.32
CA PHE A 53 7.46 -13.43 -6.38
C PHE A 53 8.86 -13.14 -5.84
N ARG A 54 9.83 -13.07 -6.74
CA ARG A 54 11.21 -12.71 -6.42
C ARG A 54 11.75 -11.73 -7.44
N ILE A 55 12.77 -11.00 -7.03
CA ILE A 55 13.42 -10.02 -7.89
C ILE A 55 14.84 -10.49 -8.16
N TRP A 56 15.20 -10.67 -9.43
CA TRP A 56 16.60 -10.74 -9.82
C TRP A 56 17.04 -9.32 -10.16
N ASN A 57 17.60 -8.61 -9.18
CA ASN A 57 18.03 -7.23 -9.37
C ASN A 57 19.30 -7.20 -10.24
N ASN A 58 19.11 -7.21 -11.56
CA ASN A 58 20.15 -7.13 -12.57
C ASN A 58 20.02 -5.87 -13.45
N PHE A 59 19.30 -4.86 -12.97
CA PHE A 59 19.11 -3.59 -13.68
C PHE A 59 20.46 -2.89 -13.81
N SER A 60 20.91 -2.67 -15.05
CA SER A 60 22.24 -2.12 -15.32
C SER A 60 22.35 -0.61 -15.13
N ASP A 61 21.21 0.09 -15.12
CA ASP A 61 21.17 1.55 -15.06
C ASP A 61 21.48 2.02 -13.63
N PRO A 62 22.41 2.97 -13.44
CA PRO A 62 22.67 3.55 -12.13
C PRO A 62 21.43 4.15 -11.48
N GLU A 63 20.56 4.75 -12.29
CA GLU A 63 19.29 5.36 -11.90
C GLU A 63 18.29 4.34 -11.32
N ALA A 64 18.42 3.06 -11.67
CA ALA A 64 17.54 2.01 -11.14
C ALA A 64 17.95 1.57 -9.73
N ASN A 65 19.09 2.02 -9.22
CA ASN A 65 19.58 1.69 -7.88
C ASN A 65 20.10 2.94 -7.15
N SER A 66 19.53 4.11 -7.46
CA SER A 66 19.93 5.38 -6.89
C SER A 66 19.33 5.61 -5.50
N ASN A 67 18.15 5.04 -5.23
CA ASN A 67 17.47 5.12 -3.95
C ASN A 67 18.09 4.17 -2.92
N GLN A 68 18.87 4.75 -2.01
CA GLN A 68 19.52 4.05 -0.90
C GLN A 68 18.85 4.33 0.45
N ILE A 69 17.63 4.88 0.44
CA ILE A 69 16.87 5.19 1.66
C ILE A 69 16.05 3.95 2.04
N PRO A 70 16.27 3.33 3.22
CA PRO A 70 15.46 2.22 3.67
C PRO A 70 13.99 2.62 3.88
N ASP A 71 13.08 1.72 3.54
CA ASP A 71 11.65 1.92 3.73
C ASP A 71 11.12 0.97 4.83
N PRO A 72 10.48 1.50 5.89
CA PRO A 72 9.89 0.73 6.99
C PRO A 72 8.85 -0.31 6.59
N ASP A 73 8.05 -0.03 5.56
CA ASP A 73 7.05 -0.97 5.07
C ASP A 73 7.70 -2.02 4.16
N PHE A 74 8.91 -1.78 3.64
CA PHE A 74 9.62 -2.69 2.73
C PHE A 74 11.02 -3.03 3.26
N PRO A 75 11.11 -3.68 4.44
CA PRO A 75 12.37 -3.87 5.13
C PRO A 75 13.37 -4.66 4.30
N GLY A 76 14.62 -4.16 4.26
CA GLY A 76 15.74 -4.82 3.59
C GLY A 76 15.87 -4.54 2.09
N ALA A 77 14.83 -3.99 1.46
CA ALA A 77 14.86 -3.65 0.04
C ALA A 77 15.35 -2.22 -0.19
N LEU A 78 16.13 -2.03 -1.25
CA LEU A 78 16.61 -0.74 -1.74
C LEU A 78 16.56 -0.75 -3.27
N GLY A 79 16.73 0.40 -3.89
CA GLY A 79 16.91 0.46 -5.33
C GLY A 79 15.72 -0.09 -6.13
N ALA A 80 16.05 -0.80 -7.20
CA ALA A 80 15.10 -1.50 -8.06
C ALA A 80 14.28 -2.56 -7.31
N GLU A 81 14.86 -3.21 -6.31
CA GLU A 81 14.16 -4.18 -5.47
C GLU A 81 12.99 -3.52 -4.75
N LEU A 82 13.25 -2.37 -4.13
CA LEU A 82 12.24 -1.58 -3.43
C LEU A 82 11.16 -1.08 -4.40
N ALA A 83 11.55 -0.45 -5.51
CA ALA A 83 10.61 0.10 -6.49
C ALA A 83 9.66 -0.97 -7.05
N ILE A 84 10.19 -2.14 -7.42
CA ILE A 84 9.38 -3.25 -7.95
C ILE A 84 8.44 -3.80 -6.88
N TRP A 85 8.93 -4.02 -5.65
CA TRP A 85 8.11 -4.55 -4.57
C TRP A 85 6.96 -3.61 -4.23
N LYS A 86 7.19 -2.29 -4.19
CA LYS A 86 6.12 -1.29 -4.04
C LYS A 86 5.04 -1.42 -5.11
N GLY A 87 5.42 -1.51 -6.38
CA GLY A 87 4.46 -1.69 -7.49
C GLY A 87 3.65 -2.98 -7.38
N VAL A 88 4.25 -4.08 -6.91
CA VAL A 88 3.51 -5.34 -6.65
C VAL A 88 2.54 -5.21 -5.48
N ALA A 89 2.94 -4.50 -4.42
CA ALA A 89 2.15 -4.35 -3.19
C ALA A 89 0.83 -3.60 -3.38
N GLU A 90 0.71 -2.75 -4.40
CA GLU A 90 -0.51 -2.00 -4.75
C GLU A 90 -1.77 -2.86 -4.84
N TRP A 91 -1.61 -4.05 -5.41
CA TRP A 91 -2.70 -4.96 -5.72
C TRP A 91 -3.20 -5.77 -4.51
N GLY A 92 -2.55 -5.60 -3.36
CA GLY A 92 -2.84 -6.30 -2.12
C GLY A 92 -4.26 -6.04 -1.57
N SER A 93 -4.68 -6.88 -0.64
CA SER A 93 -6.02 -6.83 -0.07
C SER A 93 -6.24 -5.60 0.83
N GLY A 94 -5.17 -5.10 1.41
CA GLY A 94 -5.11 -3.89 2.22
C GLY A 94 -3.77 -3.19 2.05
N PRO A 95 -3.52 -2.12 2.82
CA PRO A 95 -2.23 -1.45 2.84
C PRO A 95 -1.11 -2.43 3.20
N HIS A 96 0.04 -2.31 2.53
CA HIS A 96 1.24 -3.06 2.90
C HIS A 96 1.94 -2.35 4.06
N GLY A 97 2.02 -3.01 5.22
CA GLY A 97 2.47 -2.34 6.45
C GLY A 97 1.52 -1.21 6.85
N SER A 98 2.03 0.02 6.85
CA SER A 98 1.19 1.21 6.98
C SER A 98 0.58 1.66 5.66
N GLY A 99 1.25 1.36 4.54
CA GLY A 99 1.01 1.87 3.20
C GLY A 99 1.43 3.33 2.98
N ARG A 100 1.92 4.04 4.00
CA ARG A 100 2.07 5.51 3.95
C ARG A 100 3.50 5.99 3.73
N THR A 101 4.43 5.09 3.45
CA THR A 101 5.86 5.42 3.36
C THR A 101 6.31 5.89 1.97
N ASP A 102 5.41 5.90 0.98
CA ASP A 102 5.68 6.46 -0.33
C ASP A 102 5.34 7.94 -0.42
N PRO A 103 6.28 8.82 -0.82
CA PRO A 103 6.01 10.24 -0.90
C PRO A 103 5.11 10.63 -2.08
N THR A 104 4.88 9.73 -3.06
CA THR A 104 4.07 10.01 -4.25
C THR A 104 2.63 9.49 -4.14
N GLN A 105 2.30 8.76 -3.08
CA GLN A 105 1.01 8.10 -2.93
C GLN A 105 0.49 8.19 -1.48
N ASP A 106 -0.81 8.43 -1.32
CA ASP A 106 -1.44 8.46 0.01
C ASP A 106 -1.40 7.09 0.71
N THR A 107 -1.47 6.01 -0.07
CA THR A 107 -1.42 4.64 0.43
C THR A 107 -0.94 3.69 -0.66
N ILE A 108 0.20 3.02 -0.46
CA ILE A 108 0.58 1.81 -1.20
C ILE A 108 -0.27 0.65 -0.70
N GLY A 109 -0.97 0.05 -1.66
CA GLY A 109 -1.86 -1.06 -1.37
C GLY A 109 -3.27 -0.59 -1.01
N SER A 110 -4.23 -1.10 -1.76
CA SER A 110 -5.50 -1.70 -1.29
C SER A 110 -6.37 -1.83 -2.53
N GLY A 111 -6.08 -2.84 -3.35
CA GLY A 111 -7.00 -3.28 -4.39
C GLY A 111 -8.36 -3.73 -3.82
N ALA A 112 -8.47 -3.80 -2.49
CA ALA A 112 -9.60 -4.36 -1.74
C ALA A 112 -10.03 -5.72 -2.31
N SER A 113 -9.09 -6.41 -2.95
CA SER A 113 -9.25 -7.71 -3.56
C SER A 113 -8.95 -8.77 -2.50
N ASN A 114 -9.40 -10.00 -2.70
CA ASN A 114 -9.04 -11.10 -1.82
C ASN A 114 -7.65 -11.68 -2.15
N PHE A 115 -6.70 -10.86 -2.62
CA PHE A 115 -5.38 -11.29 -3.08
C PHE A 115 -4.27 -10.56 -2.32
N ASP A 116 -3.16 -11.25 -2.03
CA ASP A 116 -1.93 -10.64 -1.54
C ASP A 116 -0.74 -11.40 -2.13
N ALA A 117 0.19 -10.67 -2.76
CA ALA A 117 1.46 -11.22 -3.17
C ALA A 117 2.36 -11.44 -1.95
N PHE A 118 3.34 -12.33 -2.09
CA PHE A 118 4.36 -12.60 -1.08
C PHE A 118 5.74 -12.33 -1.67
N TYR A 119 6.46 -11.37 -1.11
CA TYR A 119 7.85 -11.16 -1.47
C TYR A 119 8.70 -12.29 -0.89
N SER A 120 9.24 -13.14 -1.77
CA SER A 120 10.10 -14.27 -1.41
C SER A 120 11.60 -13.92 -1.39
N GLY A 121 11.94 -12.64 -1.56
CA GLY A 121 13.32 -12.15 -1.54
C GLY A 121 13.97 -12.10 -2.92
N LEU A 122 15.29 -11.97 -2.94
CA LEU A 122 16.06 -11.93 -4.18
C LEU A 122 16.15 -13.30 -4.86
N ALA A 123 16.19 -13.29 -6.19
CA ALA A 123 16.52 -14.45 -7.01
C ALA A 123 17.99 -14.39 -7.46
N GLY A 124 18.65 -15.54 -7.52
CA GLY A 124 20.02 -15.69 -8.04
C GLY A 124 20.12 -15.73 -9.56
N GLY A 125 19.01 -15.51 -10.27
CA GLY A 125 18.96 -15.52 -11.74
C GLY A 125 17.52 -15.33 -12.26
N PRO A 126 17.32 -15.28 -13.59
CA PRO A 126 16.07 -14.86 -14.22
C PRO A 126 14.89 -15.83 -14.09
N GLY A 127 15.06 -16.98 -13.42
CA GLY A 127 14.06 -18.03 -13.29
C GLY A 127 13.74 -18.75 -14.61
N ASN A 128 13.16 -19.96 -14.49
CA ASN A 128 12.48 -20.60 -15.61
C ASN A 128 11.10 -19.92 -15.84
N THR A 129 10.37 -20.31 -16.87
CA THR A 129 9.04 -19.73 -17.21
C THR A 129 8.02 -19.77 -16.07
N ASN A 130 8.26 -20.58 -15.05
CA ASN A 130 7.34 -20.84 -13.95
C ASN A 130 7.84 -20.24 -12.61
N GLY A 131 8.86 -19.37 -12.65
CA GLY A 131 9.63 -19.00 -11.47
C GLY A 131 9.16 -17.78 -10.69
N ASN A 132 8.10 -17.07 -11.12
CA ASN A 132 7.61 -15.81 -10.54
C ASN A 132 8.78 -14.83 -10.28
N VAL A 133 9.59 -14.61 -11.33
CA VAL A 133 10.79 -13.77 -11.25
C VAL A 133 10.60 -12.51 -12.10
N ILE A 134 10.87 -11.38 -11.47
CA ILE A 134 10.94 -10.07 -12.11
C ILE A 134 12.40 -9.74 -12.38
N SER A 135 12.74 -9.37 -13.62
CA SER A 135 14.11 -9.00 -13.96
C SER A 135 14.24 -8.16 -15.23
N GLN A 136 15.42 -7.57 -15.41
CA GLN A 136 15.84 -6.99 -16.68
C GLN A 136 16.33 -8.08 -17.65
N ILE A 137 16.14 -7.88 -18.95
CA ILE A 137 16.68 -8.72 -20.01
C ILE A 137 17.44 -7.89 -21.06
N PRO A 138 18.49 -8.45 -21.68
CA PRO A 138 19.17 -7.78 -22.76
C PRO A 138 18.25 -7.67 -23.99
N GLY A 139 18.51 -6.67 -24.82
CA GLY A 139 17.78 -6.43 -26.06
C GLY A 139 17.07 -5.10 -26.07
N SER A 140 16.37 -4.86 -27.18
CA SER A 140 15.60 -3.65 -27.40
C SER A 140 14.37 -3.95 -28.22
N LEU A 141 13.23 -3.43 -27.78
CA LEU A 141 11.98 -3.37 -28.52
C LEU A 141 11.29 -2.05 -28.22
N PHE A 142 10.25 -1.73 -29.01
CA PHE A 142 9.36 -0.60 -28.72
C PHE A 142 8.54 -0.80 -27.44
N ILE A 143 8.37 -2.06 -26.99
CA ILE A 143 7.78 -2.39 -25.69
C ILE A 143 8.84 -2.27 -24.59
N LYS A 144 8.43 -1.79 -23.41
CA LYS A 144 9.34 -1.48 -22.30
C LYS A 144 9.50 -2.66 -21.36
N ALA A 145 8.37 -3.20 -20.96
CA ALA A 145 8.30 -4.43 -20.21
C ALA A 145 7.17 -5.30 -20.78
N TYR A 146 7.10 -6.54 -20.30
CA TYR A 146 5.97 -7.43 -20.53
C TYR A 146 5.92 -8.52 -19.46
N THR A 147 4.73 -9.07 -19.30
CA THR A 147 4.48 -10.25 -18.49
C THR A 147 4.29 -11.47 -19.39
N GLU A 148 5.00 -12.55 -19.08
CA GLU A 148 4.89 -13.81 -19.80
C GLU A 148 3.62 -14.58 -19.39
N ILE A 149 2.80 -14.93 -20.37
CA ILE A 149 1.56 -15.72 -20.24
C ILE A 149 1.73 -17.10 -20.92
N PRO A 150 1.02 -18.17 -20.50
CA PRO A 150 0.02 -18.22 -19.42
C PRO A 150 0.65 -18.17 -18.02
N ILE A 151 -0.09 -17.63 -17.06
CA ILE A 151 0.41 -17.30 -15.70
C ILE A 151 0.09 -18.36 -14.63
N ARG A 152 -0.83 -19.30 -14.93
CA ARG A 152 -1.41 -20.22 -13.93
C ARG A 152 -0.36 -21.14 -13.29
N ASP A 153 0.63 -21.55 -14.06
CA ASP A 153 1.68 -22.48 -13.61
C ASP A 153 3.01 -21.72 -13.38
N GLY A 154 2.91 -20.40 -13.17
CA GLY A 154 3.99 -19.44 -12.94
C GLY A 154 4.08 -18.38 -14.03
N TRP A 155 4.72 -17.27 -13.71
CA TRP A 155 4.83 -16.09 -14.58
C TRP A 155 6.22 -15.45 -14.45
N ARG A 156 6.53 -14.54 -15.37
CA ARG A 156 7.74 -13.71 -15.31
C ARG A 156 7.44 -12.32 -15.83
N ILE A 157 8.06 -11.31 -15.24
CA ILE A 157 8.01 -9.94 -15.74
C ILE A 157 9.40 -9.56 -16.25
N ARG A 158 9.46 -9.07 -17.48
CA ARG A 158 10.70 -8.78 -18.18
C ARG A 158 10.76 -7.31 -18.56
N PHE A 159 11.82 -6.64 -18.12
CA PHE A 159 12.14 -5.26 -18.47
C PHE A 159 13.23 -5.25 -19.55
N TYR A 160 13.00 -4.59 -20.68
CA TYR A 160 14.05 -4.44 -21.69
C TYR A 160 15.12 -3.47 -21.22
N GLN A 161 16.39 -3.84 -21.41
CA GLN A 161 17.52 -2.99 -21.05
C GLN A 161 17.67 -1.77 -21.97
N ASN A 162 17.40 -1.88 -23.27
CA ASN A 162 17.62 -0.78 -24.20
C ASN A 162 16.34 -0.42 -24.98
N PRO A 163 16.13 0.84 -25.37
CA PRO A 163 16.95 2.03 -25.07
C PRO A 163 16.63 2.67 -23.70
N TRP A 164 15.80 2.02 -22.88
CA TRP A 164 15.19 2.61 -21.69
C TRP A 164 16.18 2.83 -20.55
N VAL A 165 15.98 3.91 -19.78
CA VAL A 165 16.71 4.21 -18.54
C VAL A 165 15.74 4.01 -17.37
N TRP A 166 15.93 2.93 -16.61
CA TRP A 166 15.05 2.61 -15.48
C TRP A 166 15.41 3.44 -14.25
N ASN A 167 14.40 3.98 -13.57
CA ASN A 167 14.55 4.85 -12.41
C ASN A 167 13.79 4.30 -11.20
N ASP A 168 14.39 4.40 -10.01
CA ASP A 168 13.81 4.02 -8.72
C ASP A 168 13.46 5.21 -7.81
N THR A 169 13.44 6.42 -8.39
CA THR A 169 13.44 7.67 -7.62
C THR A 169 12.17 7.82 -6.80
N PRO A 170 12.25 7.95 -5.46
CA PRO A 170 11.07 7.93 -4.61
C PRO A 170 10.14 9.11 -4.88
N ASP A 171 10.68 10.28 -5.23
CA ASP A 171 9.93 11.51 -5.51
C ASP A 171 9.27 11.58 -6.90
N GLY A 172 9.49 10.58 -7.75
CA GLY A 172 8.96 10.53 -9.12
C GLY A 172 9.69 11.43 -10.12
N VAL A 173 10.81 12.06 -9.74
CA VAL A 173 11.61 12.88 -10.66
C VAL A 173 12.57 11.96 -11.41
N LEU A 174 12.35 11.80 -12.72
CA LEU A 174 13.11 10.84 -13.54
C LEU A 174 14.38 11.45 -14.15
N ALA A 175 15.47 10.68 -14.13
CA ALA A 175 16.73 10.97 -14.81
C ALA A 175 16.91 10.09 -16.07
N GLY A 176 17.62 10.60 -17.08
CA GLY A 176 17.82 9.89 -18.36
C GLY A 176 17.05 10.47 -19.56
N GLY A 177 16.33 11.58 -19.38
CA GLY A 177 15.68 12.32 -20.47
C GLY A 177 14.47 11.58 -21.06
N PRO A 178 14.27 11.56 -22.39
CA PRO A 178 13.07 11.00 -23.02
C PRO A 178 12.95 9.48 -22.90
N ASP A 179 14.06 8.78 -22.63
CA ASP A 179 14.11 7.34 -22.45
C ASP A 179 13.96 6.93 -20.98
N ALA A 180 13.77 7.88 -20.06
CA ALA A 180 13.60 7.63 -18.64
C ALA A 180 12.22 7.02 -18.33
N TRP A 181 12.22 5.91 -17.58
CA TRP A 181 11.02 5.20 -17.15
C TRP A 181 11.05 4.87 -15.66
N ASP A 182 9.90 5.07 -15.03
CA ASP A 182 9.64 4.76 -13.64
C ASP A 182 9.47 3.26 -13.43
N LEU A 183 10.36 2.67 -12.63
CA LEU A 183 10.38 1.23 -12.42
C LEU A 183 9.21 0.77 -11.54
N GLN A 184 8.83 1.55 -10.53
CA GLN A 184 7.71 1.24 -9.63
C GLN A 184 6.38 1.18 -10.39
N GLY A 185 6.07 2.21 -11.17
CA GLY A 185 4.84 2.29 -11.95
C GLY A 185 4.75 1.23 -13.05
N VAL A 186 5.85 0.99 -13.80
CA VAL A 186 5.84 -0.07 -14.81
C VAL A 186 5.73 -1.46 -14.16
N ALA A 187 6.40 -1.71 -13.03
CA ALA A 187 6.22 -2.96 -12.29
C ALA A 187 4.78 -3.16 -11.80
N CYS A 188 4.11 -2.08 -11.36
CA CYS A 188 2.71 -2.11 -10.96
C CYS A 188 1.80 -2.55 -12.13
N HIS A 189 1.98 -1.94 -13.31
CA HIS A 189 1.26 -2.30 -14.54
C HIS A 189 1.47 -3.76 -14.94
N GLU A 190 2.73 -4.19 -15.03
CA GLU A 190 3.05 -5.56 -15.44
C GLU A 190 2.53 -6.59 -14.43
N PHE A 191 2.58 -6.28 -13.13
CA PHE A 191 2.00 -7.18 -12.15
C PHE A 191 0.48 -7.33 -12.30
N GLY A 192 -0.24 -6.31 -12.76
CA GLY A 192 -1.65 -6.44 -13.15
C GLY A 192 -1.88 -7.52 -14.23
N HIS A 193 -0.98 -7.62 -15.21
CA HIS A 193 -1.01 -8.74 -16.17
C HIS A 193 -0.73 -10.09 -15.50
N ALA A 194 0.21 -10.14 -14.56
CA ALA A 194 0.47 -11.36 -13.76
C ALA A 194 -0.72 -11.78 -12.91
N LEU A 195 -1.62 -10.85 -12.57
CA LEU A 195 -2.87 -11.12 -11.88
C LEU A 195 -4.00 -11.60 -12.80
N GLY A 196 -3.82 -11.53 -14.13
CA GLY A 196 -4.78 -11.97 -15.14
C GLY A 196 -5.57 -10.84 -15.79
N LEU A 197 -5.20 -9.57 -15.55
CA LEU A 197 -5.78 -8.41 -16.23
C LEU A 197 -5.15 -8.23 -17.61
N ASP A 198 -5.96 -7.85 -18.59
CA ASP A 198 -5.49 -7.33 -19.87
C ASP A 198 -5.56 -5.79 -19.82
N HIS A 199 -5.06 -5.13 -20.86
CA HIS A 199 -5.11 -3.67 -20.95
C HIS A 199 -6.55 -3.16 -20.81
N SER A 200 -6.70 -2.11 -20.01
CA SER A 200 -7.93 -1.33 -19.90
C SER A 200 -8.06 -0.33 -21.04
N ALA A 201 -9.29 -0.04 -21.43
CA ALA A 201 -9.62 1.05 -22.35
C ALA A 201 -9.80 2.41 -21.62
N VAL A 202 -9.71 2.44 -20.29
CA VAL A 202 -9.93 3.64 -19.47
C VAL A 202 -8.65 4.46 -19.40
N PRO A 203 -8.63 5.70 -19.95
CA PRO A 203 -7.46 6.55 -19.85
C PRO A 203 -7.15 6.87 -18.37
N GLY A 204 -5.90 6.68 -17.98
CA GLY A 204 -5.43 6.95 -16.62
C GLY A 204 -5.49 5.76 -15.67
N SER A 205 -6.12 4.64 -16.04
CA SER A 205 -5.97 3.39 -15.27
C SER A 205 -4.53 2.90 -15.35
N THR A 206 -4.06 2.21 -14.32
CA THR A 206 -2.76 1.55 -14.32
C THR A 206 -2.64 0.60 -15.48
N MET A 207 -3.69 -0.19 -15.78
CA MET A 207 -3.70 -1.14 -16.88
C MET A 207 -3.93 -0.49 -18.25
N PHE A 208 -3.88 0.85 -18.38
CA PHE A 208 -3.99 1.49 -19.69
C PHE A 208 -2.71 1.20 -20.49
N GLY A 209 -2.86 0.66 -21.71
CA GLY A 209 -1.73 0.17 -22.53
C GLY A 209 -0.72 1.24 -23.01
N SER A 210 -0.87 2.48 -22.60
CA SER A 210 0.11 3.55 -22.83
C SER A 210 0.17 4.49 -21.63
N SER A 211 1.36 4.78 -21.10
CA SER A 211 1.50 5.76 -20.02
C SER A 211 2.01 7.11 -20.51
N PRO A 212 1.43 8.23 -20.05
CA PRO A 212 2.08 9.53 -20.10
C PRO A 212 3.26 9.60 -19.10
N ALA A 213 4.13 10.59 -19.28
CA ALA A 213 5.11 11.04 -18.28
C ALA A 213 6.05 9.97 -17.69
N GLY A 214 6.55 9.04 -18.52
CA GLY A 214 7.58 8.08 -18.09
C GLY A 214 7.13 7.04 -17.07
N GLY A 215 5.82 6.85 -16.84
CA GLY A 215 5.31 5.74 -16.02
C GLY A 215 4.99 6.07 -14.56
N VAL A 216 5.32 7.27 -14.06
CA VAL A 216 5.09 7.64 -12.64
C VAL A 216 3.61 7.56 -12.26
N ALA A 217 2.70 7.91 -13.18
CA ALA A 217 1.26 7.84 -12.93
C ALA A 217 0.73 6.40 -12.78
N LEU A 218 1.53 5.38 -13.12
CA LEU A 218 1.15 3.97 -12.99
C LEU A 218 1.47 3.42 -11.59
N ARG A 219 2.04 4.22 -10.68
CA ARG A 219 2.38 3.74 -9.33
C ARG A 219 1.14 3.36 -8.52
N SER A 220 0.01 4.05 -8.70
CA SER A 220 -1.26 3.76 -8.02
C SER A 220 -2.22 2.99 -8.91
N ILE A 221 -3.00 2.09 -8.29
CA ILE A 221 -4.16 1.45 -8.93
C ILE A 221 -5.40 2.32 -8.87
N GLU A 222 -6.13 2.40 -9.98
CA GLU A 222 -7.32 3.22 -10.09
C GLU A 222 -8.60 2.39 -9.95
N ALA A 223 -9.75 3.07 -9.90
CA ALA A 223 -11.04 2.42 -9.69
C ALA A 223 -11.35 1.32 -10.72
N ASP A 224 -10.91 1.48 -11.98
CA ASP A 224 -11.07 0.45 -13.02
C ASP A 224 -10.18 -0.77 -12.78
N ASP A 225 -8.93 -0.55 -12.37
CA ASP A 225 -7.97 -1.61 -12.02
C ASP A 225 -8.46 -2.42 -10.81
N ILE A 226 -8.96 -1.72 -9.78
CA ILE A 226 -9.58 -2.28 -8.58
C ILE A 226 -10.78 -3.15 -8.95
N ALA A 227 -11.67 -2.66 -9.81
CA ALA A 227 -12.82 -3.44 -10.28
C ALA A 227 -12.38 -4.68 -11.06
N GLY A 228 -11.35 -4.55 -11.91
CA GLY A 228 -10.75 -5.64 -12.65
C GLY A 228 -10.22 -6.74 -11.75
N VAL A 229 -9.33 -6.42 -10.80
CA VAL A 229 -8.73 -7.42 -9.91
C VAL A 229 -9.79 -8.07 -9.00
N GLN A 230 -10.78 -7.31 -8.53
CA GLN A 230 -11.90 -7.84 -7.75
C GLN A 230 -12.80 -8.77 -8.57
N SER A 231 -12.89 -8.60 -9.88
CA SER A 231 -13.63 -9.53 -10.74
C SER A 231 -12.98 -10.93 -10.81
N ILE A 232 -11.64 -11.00 -10.64
CA ILE A 232 -10.87 -12.26 -10.68
C ILE A 232 -10.78 -12.91 -9.30
N TYR A 233 -10.44 -12.12 -8.27
CA TYR A 233 -10.13 -12.62 -6.93
C TYR A 233 -11.26 -12.42 -5.91
N GLY A 234 -12.30 -11.68 -6.28
CA GLY A 234 -13.35 -11.24 -5.37
C GLY A 234 -12.91 -10.05 -4.52
N VAL A 235 -13.90 -9.38 -3.91
CA VAL A 235 -13.66 -8.38 -2.87
C VAL A 235 -13.08 -9.06 -1.64
N ARG A 236 -12.20 -8.36 -0.91
CA ARG A 236 -11.59 -8.82 0.34
C ARG A 236 -12.64 -9.39 1.29
N SER A 237 -12.48 -10.65 1.65
CA SER A 237 -13.40 -11.34 2.55
C SER A 237 -13.27 -10.82 3.98
N ALA A 238 -14.40 -10.69 4.69
CA ALA A 238 -14.41 -10.37 6.12
C ALA A 238 -13.79 -11.48 6.99
N THR A 239 -13.66 -12.70 6.47
CA THR A 239 -13.05 -13.85 7.17
C THR A 239 -11.60 -14.10 6.76
N LYS A 240 -11.02 -13.19 5.97
CA LYS A 240 -9.61 -13.25 5.59
C LYS A 240 -8.73 -13.23 6.82
N VAL A 241 -7.72 -14.11 6.84
CA VAL A 241 -6.69 -14.10 7.87
C VAL A 241 -5.99 -12.75 7.85
N GLN A 242 -5.66 -12.20 9.02
CA GLN A 242 -5.03 -10.88 9.10
C GLN A 242 -3.88 -10.92 10.10
N ILE A 243 -2.78 -10.26 9.75
CA ILE A 243 -1.71 -9.88 10.67
C ILE A 243 -1.85 -8.39 10.96
N ASP A 244 -1.89 -8.05 12.25
CA ASP A 244 -1.96 -6.67 12.74
C ASP A 244 -0.61 -6.18 13.28
N GLY A 245 0.32 -7.10 13.53
CA GLY A 245 1.65 -6.78 14.03
C GLY A 245 2.37 -7.96 14.66
N TYR A 246 3.64 -7.76 15.01
CA TYR A 246 4.40 -8.70 15.80
C TYR A 246 5.17 -7.99 16.93
N GLU A 247 5.61 -8.76 17.91
CA GLU A 247 6.50 -8.32 18.97
C GLU A 247 7.57 -9.38 19.21
N PHE A 248 8.82 -8.96 19.46
CA PHE A 248 9.86 -9.88 19.91
C PHE A 248 9.59 -10.29 21.34
N ILE A 249 9.72 -11.59 21.60
CA ILE A 249 9.62 -12.17 22.93
C ILE A 249 10.78 -13.16 23.15
N PRO A 250 11.08 -13.56 24.39
CA PRO A 250 12.10 -14.58 24.61
C PRO A 250 11.82 -15.84 23.77
N GLY A 251 12.78 -16.20 22.92
CA GLY A 251 12.71 -17.39 22.06
C GLY A 251 12.00 -17.22 20.71
N GLY A 252 11.56 -16.02 20.32
CA GLY A 252 11.00 -15.80 18.99
C GLY A 252 10.16 -14.54 18.87
N ILE A 253 9.13 -14.60 18.03
CA ILE A 253 8.16 -13.52 17.84
C ILE A 253 6.75 -13.99 18.22
N ARG A 254 5.95 -13.05 18.70
CA ARG A 254 4.50 -13.21 18.83
C ARG A 254 3.82 -12.39 17.75
N ILE A 255 3.16 -13.08 16.82
CA ILE A 255 2.34 -12.49 15.77
C ILE A 255 0.95 -12.26 16.34
N ARG A 256 0.40 -11.06 16.19
CA ARG A 256 -0.95 -10.65 16.55
C ARG A 256 -1.78 -10.47 15.28
N GLY A 257 -3.04 -10.85 15.34
CA GLY A 257 -3.89 -10.84 14.16
C GLY A 257 -5.28 -11.41 14.43
N SER A 258 -5.92 -11.92 13.37
CA SER A 258 -7.21 -12.59 13.45
C SER A 258 -7.35 -13.70 12.40
N GLY A 259 -8.27 -14.63 12.66
CA GLY A 259 -8.59 -15.71 11.73
C GLY A 259 -7.58 -16.86 11.68
N PHE A 260 -6.62 -16.92 12.61
CA PHE A 260 -5.64 -17.99 12.68
C PHE A 260 -6.30 -19.34 13.04
N HIS A 261 -5.86 -20.42 12.39
CA HIS A 261 -6.33 -21.77 12.69
C HIS A 261 -5.92 -22.18 14.12
N PRO A 262 -6.73 -22.97 14.85
CA PRO A 262 -6.38 -23.39 16.21
C PRO A 262 -5.05 -24.15 16.31
N THR A 263 -4.72 -24.99 15.32
CA THR A 263 -3.63 -25.97 15.46
C THR A 263 -2.65 -26.08 14.28
N ASN A 264 -2.91 -25.45 13.14
CA ASN A 264 -2.24 -25.85 11.88
C ASN A 264 -2.00 -24.67 10.95
N ASN A 265 -1.42 -23.59 11.47
CA ASN A 265 -0.99 -22.48 10.64
C ASN A 265 0.37 -22.78 10.01
N GLN A 266 0.60 -22.21 8.83
CA GLN A 266 1.92 -22.07 8.23
C GLN A 266 2.33 -20.61 8.35
N ILE A 267 3.53 -20.37 8.86
CA ILE A 267 4.11 -19.02 8.92
C ILE A 267 5.16 -18.92 7.84
N TRP A 268 5.05 -17.94 6.97
CA TRP A 268 5.91 -17.71 5.82
C TRP A 268 6.80 -16.50 6.08
N PHE A 269 8.08 -16.62 5.75
CA PHE A 269 9.10 -15.59 5.89
C PHE A 269 9.87 -15.44 4.58
N THR A 270 10.28 -14.23 4.29
CA THR A 270 11.21 -13.92 3.19
C THR A 270 12.55 -14.60 3.39
N HIS A 271 13.22 -15.00 2.30
CA HIS A 271 14.57 -15.59 2.38
C HIS A 271 15.62 -14.51 2.67
N ALA A 272 16.53 -14.79 3.61
CA ALA A 272 17.66 -13.90 3.91
C ALA A 272 18.73 -13.84 2.82
N ALA A 273 18.84 -14.90 2.02
CA ALA A 273 19.83 -15.01 0.96
C ALA A 273 19.12 -15.21 -0.40
N PRO A 274 19.72 -14.74 -1.52
CA PRO A 274 19.17 -14.97 -2.84
C PRO A 274 18.96 -16.46 -3.13
N THR A 275 17.79 -16.79 -3.70
CA THR A 275 17.43 -18.19 -3.99
C THR A 275 17.77 -18.57 -5.43
N ILE A 276 18.36 -19.76 -5.63
CA ILE A 276 18.72 -20.30 -6.96
C ILE A 276 17.79 -21.47 -7.30
N GLY A 277 17.13 -21.44 -8.45
CA GLY A 277 16.47 -22.61 -9.04
C GLY A 277 15.20 -23.13 -8.35
N SER A 278 14.73 -22.53 -7.26
CA SER A 278 13.43 -22.86 -6.67
C SER A 278 12.27 -22.17 -7.41
N ASP A 279 11.06 -22.66 -7.20
CA ASP A 279 9.76 -22.10 -7.58
C ASP A 279 9.27 -21.00 -6.61
N GLY A 280 10.18 -20.40 -5.84
CA GLY A 280 9.83 -19.32 -4.91
C GLY A 280 9.10 -19.76 -3.64
N THR A 281 9.18 -21.05 -3.28
CA THR A 281 8.71 -21.56 -1.98
C THR A 281 9.24 -20.71 -0.80
N PRO A 282 8.36 -20.14 0.05
CA PRO A 282 8.75 -19.35 1.21
C PRO A 282 9.55 -20.12 2.26
N VAL A 283 10.36 -19.42 3.06
CA VAL A 283 10.87 -19.98 4.32
C VAL A 283 9.67 -20.16 5.25
N ARG A 284 9.36 -21.41 5.62
CA ARG A 284 8.10 -21.70 6.33
C ARG A 284 8.27 -22.51 7.60
N VAL A 285 7.47 -22.16 8.60
CA VAL A 285 7.26 -22.96 9.81
C VAL A 285 5.85 -23.53 9.75
N MET A 286 5.74 -24.86 9.88
CA MET A 286 4.49 -25.59 9.67
C MET A 286 3.86 -26.02 10.99
N GLY A 287 2.54 -26.25 11.00
CA GLY A 287 1.84 -26.85 12.13
C GLY A 287 1.80 -25.95 13.37
N VAL A 288 1.82 -24.63 13.19
CA VAL A 288 1.90 -23.69 14.30
C VAL A 288 0.51 -23.49 14.90
N PRO A 289 0.29 -23.82 16.20
CA PRO A 289 -0.98 -23.56 16.86
C PRO A 289 -1.18 -22.08 17.15
N SER A 290 -2.43 -21.64 17.19
CA SER A 290 -2.77 -20.29 17.65
C SER A 290 -3.28 -20.31 19.10
N GLY A 291 -3.13 -19.18 19.78
CA GLY A 291 -3.73 -18.91 21.07
C GLY A 291 -4.76 -17.78 21.00
N GLY A 292 -5.37 -17.46 22.14
CA GLY A 292 -6.27 -16.30 22.25
C GLY A 292 -7.48 -16.35 21.33
N GLY A 293 -7.99 -17.56 21.03
CA GLY A 293 -9.11 -17.74 20.10
C GLY A 293 -8.77 -17.44 18.64
N GLY A 294 -7.52 -17.66 18.20
CA GLY A 294 -7.11 -17.41 16.82
C GLY A 294 -6.57 -16.00 16.56
N THR A 295 -6.11 -15.31 17.62
CA THR A 295 -5.62 -13.93 17.55
C THR A 295 -4.12 -13.77 17.75
N ARG A 296 -3.44 -14.85 18.14
CA ARG A 296 -1.99 -14.84 18.34
C ARG A 296 -1.34 -16.14 17.93
N VAL A 297 -0.17 -16.05 17.34
CA VAL A 297 0.72 -17.18 17.05
C VAL A 297 2.11 -16.88 17.60
N PHE A 298 2.78 -17.90 18.15
CA PHE A 298 4.18 -17.80 18.57
C PHE A 298 5.04 -18.66 17.66
N VAL A 299 6.16 -18.11 17.20
CA VAL A 299 7.07 -18.79 16.30
C VAL A 299 8.49 -18.25 16.50
N ALA A 300 9.49 -19.13 16.46
CA ALA A 300 10.88 -18.74 16.31
C ALA A 300 11.17 -18.60 14.81
N PRO A 301 11.51 -17.40 14.30
CA PRO A 301 11.92 -17.24 12.90
C PRO A 301 13.09 -18.17 12.59
N PRO A 302 13.03 -18.97 11.50
CA PRO A 302 14.16 -19.80 11.09
C PRO A 302 15.39 -18.95 10.76
N ALA A 303 16.60 -19.52 10.85
CA ALA A 303 17.84 -18.80 10.51
C ALA A 303 17.91 -18.33 9.04
N LEU A 304 17.11 -18.94 8.16
CA LEU A 304 16.99 -18.54 6.75
C LEU A 304 16.01 -17.38 6.53
N ALA A 305 15.27 -16.96 7.56
CA ALA A 305 14.34 -15.83 7.46
C ALA A 305 15.12 -14.51 7.41
N GLY A 306 14.83 -13.70 6.39
CA GLY A 306 15.40 -12.38 6.18
C GLY A 306 14.39 -11.26 6.42
N PRO A 307 14.84 -10.00 6.30
CA PRO A 307 13.92 -8.87 6.18
C PRO A 307 13.07 -9.03 4.91
N GLY A 308 11.79 -8.68 4.98
CA GLY A 308 10.85 -8.77 3.88
C GLY A 308 9.39 -8.92 4.34
N ASP A 309 8.62 -9.76 3.66
CA ASP A 309 7.27 -10.16 4.06
C ASP A 309 7.23 -11.29 5.09
N LEU A 310 6.23 -11.18 5.97
CA LEU A 310 5.71 -12.19 6.88
C LEU A 310 4.23 -12.44 6.56
N MET A 311 3.85 -13.71 6.37
CA MET A 311 2.45 -14.09 6.16
C MET A 311 2.05 -15.30 7.01
N VAL A 312 0.77 -15.38 7.33
CA VAL A 312 0.15 -16.54 7.96
C VAL A 312 -0.81 -17.17 6.98
N ARG A 313 -0.61 -18.45 6.68
CA ARG A 313 -1.55 -19.25 5.92
C ARG A 313 -2.23 -20.28 6.82
N ARG A 314 -3.56 -20.28 6.86
CA ARG A 314 -4.34 -21.33 7.52
C ARG A 314 -4.62 -22.50 6.55
N PRO A 315 -5.07 -23.67 7.05
CA PRO A 315 -5.46 -24.77 6.18
C PRO A 315 -6.61 -24.35 5.27
N GLY A 316 -6.45 -24.57 3.97
CA GLY A 316 -7.45 -24.23 2.97
C GLY A 316 -6.81 -23.86 1.63
N ARG A 317 -7.67 -23.51 0.68
CA ARG A 317 -7.31 -23.22 -0.71
C ARG A 317 -7.93 -21.90 -1.19
N ASP A 318 -8.71 -21.25 -0.35
CA ASP A 318 -9.44 -20.05 -0.71
C ASP A 318 -8.54 -18.82 -0.49
N PRO A 319 -8.71 -17.74 -1.26
CA PRO A 319 -7.82 -16.58 -1.16
C PRO A 319 -7.81 -15.91 0.23
N GLU A 320 -8.89 -16.05 1.00
CA GLU A 320 -8.99 -15.60 2.40
C GLU A 320 -8.16 -16.43 3.40
N ASP A 321 -7.61 -17.58 3.00
CA ASP A 321 -6.82 -18.45 3.87
C ASP A 321 -5.35 -18.00 4.01
N LEU A 322 -4.94 -17.03 3.20
CA LEU A 322 -3.64 -16.37 3.29
C LEU A 322 -3.84 -14.96 3.84
N SER A 323 -2.97 -14.52 4.75
CA SER A 323 -3.06 -13.19 5.35
C SER A 323 -2.75 -12.07 4.36
N ASN A 324 -2.89 -10.82 4.81
CA ASN A 324 -2.12 -9.73 4.21
C ASN A 324 -0.61 -10.01 4.31
N ALA A 325 0.15 -9.48 3.35
CA ALA A 325 1.60 -9.36 3.46
C ALA A 325 1.94 -8.33 4.53
N PHE A 326 2.70 -8.73 5.54
CA PHE A 326 3.06 -7.85 6.66
C PHE A 326 4.57 -7.66 6.67
N PRO A 327 5.09 -6.42 6.78
CA PRO A 327 6.52 -6.18 6.84
C PRO A 327 7.14 -6.94 8.02
N PHE A 328 8.37 -7.41 7.85
CA PHE A 328 9.10 -8.12 8.90
C PHE A 328 10.60 -7.90 8.76
N ASP A 329 11.25 -7.60 9.88
CA ASP A 329 12.70 -7.65 10.01
C ASP A 329 13.05 -8.55 11.21
N PRO A 330 13.85 -9.62 11.01
CA PRO A 330 14.26 -10.50 12.11
C PRO A 330 15.22 -9.83 13.11
N ASN A 331 15.87 -8.73 12.72
CA ASN A 331 16.89 -8.05 13.51
C ASN A 331 16.40 -6.73 14.11
N SER A 332 15.23 -6.25 13.71
CA SER A 332 14.68 -4.97 14.15
C SER A 332 13.17 -5.04 14.39
N VAL A 333 12.69 -4.25 15.36
CA VAL A 333 11.26 -3.96 15.44
C VAL A 333 10.89 -3.14 14.20
N LEU A 334 9.74 -3.43 13.58
CA LEU A 334 9.27 -2.60 12.47
C LEU A 334 9.29 -1.14 12.86
N LEU A 335 9.93 -0.39 12.00
CA LEU A 335 9.91 1.04 12.04
C LEU A 335 8.46 1.45 11.77
N ALA A 336 7.81 2.12 12.73
CA ALA A 336 6.44 2.56 12.55
C ALA A 336 6.47 3.95 11.90
N PRO A 337 5.88 4.15 10.72
CA PRO A 337 5.80 5.48 10.14
C PRO A 337 4.92 6.38 11.02
N PRO A 338 5.03 7.71 10.87
CA PRO A 338 4.20 8.61 11.62
C PRO A 338 2.69 8.35 11.40
N LEU A 339 1.92 8.41 12.48
CA LEU A 339 0.48 8.16 12.48
C LEU A 339 -0.29 9.45 12.76
N THR A 340 -0.99 9.94 11.75
CA THR A 340 -1.98 11.02 11.87
C THR A 340 -3.22 10.54 12.63
N TYR A 341 -3.66 11.26 13.66
CA TYR A 341 -4.82 10.89 14.49
C TYR A 341 -5.60 12.09 15.03
N GLY A 342 -6.88 11.84 15.35
CA GLY A 342 -7.82 12.86 15.80
C GLY A 342 -8.26 13.78 14.65
N SER A 343 -9.06 14.79 14.98
CA SER A 343 -9.55 15.78 14.00
C SER A 343 -9.13 17.17 14.42
N GLY A 344 -8.70 17.96 13.45
CA GLY A 344 -8.48 19.38 13.67
C GLY A 344 -9.77 20.16 13.79
N LYS A 345 -9.62 21.43 14.14
CA LYS A 345 -10.72 22.39 14.15
C LYS A 345 -11.06 22.79 12.71
N VAL A 346 -12.36 22.95 12.42
CA VAL A 346 -12.80 23.68 11.22
C VAL A 346 -12.51 25.17 11.44
N SER A 347 -11.60 25.71 10.64
CA SER A 347 -11.14 27.09 10.74
C SER A 347 -12.26 28.08 10.35
N SER A 348 -12.09 29.37 10.66
CA SER A 348 -13.09 30.39 10.26
C SER A 348 -13.28 30.51 8.74
N ALA A 349 -12.35 29.98 7.94
CA ALA A 349 -12.46 29.87 6.49
C ALA A 349 -13.26 28.62 6.02
N GLY A 350 -13.74 27.77 6.94
CA GLY A 350 -14.49 26.56 6.63
C GLY A 350 -13.63 25.35 6.25
N ILE A 351 -12.30 25.45 6.40
CA ILE A 351 -11.35 24.37 6.08
C ILE A 351 -11.01 23.61 7.36
N LEU A 352 -10.93 22.28 7.27
CA LEU A 352 -10.47 21.44 8.37
C LEU A 352 -8.95 21.58 8.50
N ALA A 353 -8.48 22.11 9.63
CA ALA A 353 -7.04 22.31 9.83
C ALA A 353 -6.31 20.96 10.01
N SER A 354 -5.29 20.71 9.21
CA SER A 354 -4.50 19.48 9.23
C SER A 354 -3.03 19.68 9.63
N LEU A 355 -2.46 18.63 10.23
CA LEU A 355 -1.03 18.41 10.40
C LEU A 355 -0.72 16.99 9.93
N ASP A 356 0.11 16.89 8.91
CA ASP A 356 0.53 15.67 8.25
C ASP A 356 2.06 15.59 8.26
N TRP A 357 2.62 14.56 7.64
CA TRP A 357 4.06 14.30 7.62
C TRP A 357 4.52 14.01 6.19
N GLY A 358 5.73 14.45 5.85
CA GLY A 358 6.29 14.34 4.50
C GLY A 358 7.51 13.44 4.41
N SER A 359 8.11 13.06 5.54
CA SER A 359 9.24 12.14 5.56
C SER A 359 9.33 11.34 6.87
N LEU A 360 10.11 10.26 6.82
CA LEU A 360 10.31 9.37 7.95
C LEU A 360 11.20 10.01 9.02
N PRO A 361 10.90 9.80 10.32
CA PRO A 361 11.64 10.34 11.45
C PRO A 361 12.99 9.65 11.71
N SER A 362 13.88 9.66 10.73
CA SER A 362 15.19 8.98 10.77
C SER A 362 16.30 9.82 11.38
N GLN A 363 17.07 9.22 12.28
CA GLN A 363 18.31 9.80 12.81
C GLN A 363 19.35 9.96 11.70
N THR A 364 19.44 9.00 10.78
CA THR A 364 20.36 9.07 9.63
C THR A 364 20.08 10.30 8.75
N ALA A 365 18.81 10.61 8.51
CA ALA A 365 18.41 11.84 7.81
C ALA A 365 18.62 13.12 8.65
N GLY A 366 18.71 12.98 9.98
CA GLY A 366 18.90 14.06 10.95
C GLY A 366 17.68 14.96 11.16
N THR A 367 16.68 14.89 10.28
CA THR A 367 15.42 15.63 10.35
C THR A 367 14.28 14.80 9.75
N PHE A 368 13.04 15.20 10.04
CA PHE A 368 11.86 14.77 9.31
C PHE A 368 10.89 15.93 9.12
N GLU A 369 9.99 15.81 8.15
CA GLU A 369 9.11 16.89 7.75
C GLU A 369 7.69 16.65 8.23
N LEU A 370 7.11 17.70 8.82
CA LEU A 370 5.68 17.83 9.06
C LEU A 370 5.13 18.91 8.14
N SER A 371 3.94 18.70 7.58
CA SER A 371 3.27 19.69 6.73
C SER A 371 1.94 20.05 7.36
N CYS A 372 1.57 21.33 7.35
CA CYS A 372 0.29 21.78 7.90
C CYS A 372 -0.51 22.59 6.90
N SER A 373 -1.84 22.52 7.03
CA SER A 373 -2.77 23.33 6.25
C SER A 373 -3.94 23.76 7.13
N THR A 374 -4.14 25.06 7.29
CA THR A 374 -5.21 25.63 8.13
C THR A 374 -6.31 26.33 7.32
N GLY A 375 -6.00 26.68 6.07
CA GLY A 375 -6.84 27.49 5.20
C GLY A 375 -6.99 28.95 5.66
N ILE A 376 -6.27 29.39 6.69
CA ILE A 376 -6.32 30.78 7.16
C ILE A 376 -5.36 31.65 6.33
N ILE A 377 -5.94 32.53 5.53
CA ILE A 377 -5.18 33.42 4.65
C ILE A 377 -4.48 34.55 5.41
N GLY A 378 -3.37 35.02 4.86
CA GLY A 378 -2.69 36.23 5.34
C GLY A 378 -1.51 35.99 6.29
N GLY A 379 -0.93 34.79 6.26
CA GLY A 379 0.34 34.51 6.93
C GLY A 379 0.26 34.59 8.45
N THR A 380 -0.58 33.73 9.04
CA THR A 380 -0.80 33.76 10.49
C THR A 380 0.29 33.04 11.27
N PRO A 381 0.60 33.50 12.51
CA PRO A 381 1.55 32.81 13.37
C PRO A 381 0.98 31.47 13.86
N ALA A 382 1.86 30.48 13.92
CA ALA A 382 1.58 29.15 14.42
C ALA A 382 2.70 28.65 15.33
N ILE A 383 2.39 27.65 16.15
CA ILE A 383 3.32 27.01 17.07
C ILE A 383 3.17 25.50 16.94
N LEU A 384 4.24 24.84 16.53
CA LEU A 384 4.38 23.40 16.66
C LEU A 384 4.73 23.07 18.11
N PHE A 385 4.00 22.17 18.72
CA PHE A 385 4.29 21.66 20.06
C PHE A 385 4.19 20.14 20.10
N SER A 386 4.89 19.53 21.05
CA SER A 386 4.88 18.09 21.25
C SER A 386 4.64 17.69 22.70
N GLY A 387 4.35 16.42 22.93
CA GLY A 387 4.22 15.81 24.24
C GLY A 387 4.47 14.30 24.21
N PRO A 388 4.51 13.64 25.38
CA PRO A 388 4.92 12.24 25.48
C PRO A 388 3.77 11.24 25.31
N GLN A 389 2.51 11.69 25.32
CA GLN A 389 1.34 10.80 25.28
C GLN A 389 0.17 11.46 24.56
N ARG A 390 -0.83 10.64 24.16
CA ARG A 390 -2.10 11.12 23.62
C ARG A 390 -3.01 11.65 24.74
N THR A 391 -3.85 12.62 24.40
CA THR A 391 -5.01 13.02 25.22
C THR A 391 -6.19 13.34 24.29
N SER A 392 -7.33 13.71 24.87
CA SER A 392 -8.49 14.19 24.11
C SER A 392 -9.29 15.13 25.00
N LEU A 393 -8.87 16.39 25.04
CA LEU A 393 -9.47 17.43 25.87
C LEU A 393 -10.00 18.57 25.01
N PRO A 394 -11.23 19.07 25.23
CA PRO A 394 -11.73 20.24 24.52
C PRO A 394 -10.81 21.46 24.77
N ALA A 395 -10.36 22.12 23.70
CA ALA A 395 -9.49 23.28 23.78
C ALA A 395 -9.59 24.15 22.52
N LEU A 396 -9.69 25.48 22.69
CA LEU A 396 -9.58 26.46 21.60
C LEU A 396 -10.55 26.21 20.43
N GLY A 397 -11.76 25.72 20.72
CA GLY A 397 -12.77 25.39 19.70
C GLY A 397 -12.50 24.09 18.94
N GLY A 398 -11.47 23.33 19.31
CA GLY A 398 -11.17 21.98 18.83
C GLY A 398 -10.80 21.05 19.97
N THR A 399 -9.84 20.15 19.72
CA THR A 399 -9.40 19.13 20.68
C THR A 399 -7.89 19.19 20.87
N LEU A 400 -7.43 19.33 22.11
CA LEU A 400 -6.05 19.05 22.48
C LEU A 400 -5.85 17.54 22.48
N LEU A 401 -4.99 17.06 21.58
CA LEU A 401 -4.74 15.64 21.31
C LEU A 401 -3.41 15.14 21.88
N VAL A 402 -2.62 16.05 22.44
CA VAL A 402 -1.29 15.81 23.02
C VAL A 402 -1.33 16.11 24.52
N ALA A 403 -0.88 15.15 25.32
CA ALA A 403 -0.84 15.26 26.78
C ALA A 403 0.35 16.09 27.26
N ARG A 404 0.20 16.71 28.44
CA ARG A 404 1.29 17.39 29.14
C ARG A 404 2.35 16.39 29.63
N PRO A 405 3.62 16.81 29.85
CA PRO A 405 4.16 18.15 29.61
C PRO A 405 4.26 18.49 28.12
N LEU A 406 3.82 19.69 27.75
CA LEU A 406 3.93 20.18 26.38
C LEU A 406 5.27 20.89 26.19
N ALA A 407 6.01 20.50 25.17
CA ALA A 407 7.22 21.16 24.72
C ALA A 407 6.87 22.03 23.50
N ARG A 408 7.32 23.29 23.50
CA ARG A 408 7.25 24.14 22.31
C ARG A 408 8.43 23.77 21.41
N GLU A 409 8.13 23.22 20.24
CA GLU A 409 9.15 22.75 19.29
C GLU A 409 9.59 23.90 18.38
N GLN A 410 8.63 24.56 17.73
CA GLN A 410 8.94 25.63 16.77
C GLN A 410 7.84 26.69 16.74
N VAL A 411 8.24 27.94 16.49
CA VAL A 411 7.34 29.05 16.19
C VAL A 411 7.45 29.34 14.69
N LEU A 412 6.31 29.43 14.03
CA LEU A 412 6.19 29.43 12.58
C LEU A 412 5.38 30.65 12.14
N GLN A 413 5.64 31.14 10.94
CA GLN A 413 4.67 31.93 10.19
C GLN A 413 4.16 31.07 9.04
N LEU A 414 2.85 30.87 8.99
CA LEU A 414 2.23 30.19 7.86
C LEU A 414 2.37 31.08 6.62
N ASP A 415 2.27 30.46 5.45
CA ASP A 415 2.27 31.18 4.19
C ASP A 415 0.95 31.95 3.96
N PHE A 416 0.82 32.55 2.78
CA PHE A 416 -0.38 33.31 2.44
C PHE A 416 -1.67 32.46 2.43
N PHE A 417 -1.57 31.16 2.19
CA PHE A 417 -2.70 30.22 2.15
C PHE A 417 -2.95 29.51 3.49
N GLY A 418 -2.11 29.77 4.49
CA GLY A 418 -2.22 29.16 5.82
C GLY A 418 -1.59 27.76 5.88
N ALA A 419 -0.57 27.50 5.06
CA ALA A 419 0.21 26.27 5.03
C ALA A 419 1.67 26.50 5.44
N ALA A 420 2.36 25.44 5.85
CA ALA A 420 3.81 25.44 6.09
C ALA A 420 4.37 24.01 6.14
N ASP A 421 5.58 23.85 5.62
CA ASP A 421 6.44 22.68 5.86
C ASP A 421 7.40 22.97 7.03
N ILE A 422 7.55 21.98 7.90
CA ILE A 422 8.15 22.11 9.22
C ILE A 422 9.19 21.00 9.37
N SER A 423 10.47 21.37 9.27
CA SER A 423 11.58 20.45 9.50
C SER A 423 11.82 20.28 11.00
N VAL A 424 11.65 19.05 11.49
CA VAL A 424 11.83 18.68 12.90
C VAL A 424 13.12 17.85 13.04
N PRO A 425 14.08 18.29 13.89
CA PRO A 425 15.32 17.55 14.11
C PRO A 425 15.10 16.17 14.73
N VAL A 426 15.92 15.19 14.33
CA VAL A 426 15.98 13.84 14.91
C VAL A 426 17.35 13.63 15.57
N PRO A 427 17.54 14.04 16.84
CA PRO A 427 18.79 13.82 17.53
C PRO A 427 18.98 12.33 17.89
N ALA A 428 20.23 11.89 17.96
CA ALA A 428 20.61 10.51 18.28
C ALA A 428 19.94 9.91 19.53
N GLY A 429 19.67 10.74 20.53
CA GLY A 429 19.01 10.30 21.77
C GLY A 429 17.49 10.08 21.66
N MET A 430 16.89 10.32 20.49
CA MET A 430 15.45 10.13 20.30
C MET A 430 15.07 8.80 19.65
N VAL A 431 16.02 8.04 19.10
CA VAL A 431 15.72 6.75 18.45
C VAL A 431 14.97 5.82 19.41
N GLY A 432 13.85 5.25 18.94
CA GLY A 432 12.95 4.40 19.71
C GLY A 432 12.00 5.16 20.65
N VAL A 433 12.12 6.48 20.78
CA VAL A 433 11.18 7.32 21.53
C VAL A 433 9.97 7.63 20.65
N THR A 434 8.77 7.57 21.24
CA THR A 434 7.55 8.07 20.60
C THR A 434 7.21 9.46 21.11
N ARG A 435 6.94 10.40 20.19
CA ARG A 435 6.42 11.74 20.46
C ARG A 435 5.13 12.00 19.70
N TYR A 436 4.37 12.97 20.20
CA TYR A 436 3.08 13.35 19.64
C TYR A 436 3.11 14.85 19.35
N TYR A 437 2.94 15.21 18.09
CA TYR A 437 2.99 16.59 17.59
C TYR A 437 1.60 17.11 17.28
N GLN A 438 1.36 18.37 17.59
CA GLN A 438 0.14 19.08 17.22
C GLN A 438 0.49 20.55 16.99
N LEU A 439 -0.26 21.22 16.12
CA LEU A 439 -0.02 22.61 15.77
C LEU A 439 -1.14 23.49 16.30
N TRP A 440 -0.75 24.54 17.00
CA TRP A 440 -1.61 25.67 17.34
C TRP A 440 -1.46 26.76 16.28
N PHE A 441 -2.55 27.39 15.87
CA PHE A 441 -2.52 28.48 14.91
C PHE A 441 -3.47 29.60 15.31
N LYS A 442 -3.16 30.82 14.88
CA LYS A 442 -4.04 31.98 15.07
C LYS A 442 -5.17 31.95 14.05
N ASP A 443 -6.40 32.17 14.52
CA ASP A 443 -7.62 32.15 13.72
C ASP A 443 -8.55 33.29 14.18
N PRO A 444 -8.30 34.52 13.69
CA PRO A 444 -8.98 35.73 14.18
C PRO A 444 -10.51 35.71 13.96
N GLY A 445 -10.99 34.99 12.96
CA GLY A 445 -12.42 34.87 12.65
C GLY A 445 -13.16 33.89 13.55
N SER A 446 -12.45 33.14 14.40
CA SER A 446 -13.08 32.18 15.31
C SER A 446 -13.33 32.73 16.71
N SER A 447 -14.28 32.14 17.42
CA SER A 447 -14.66 32.55 18.78
C SER A 447 -13.52 32.49 19.80
N PHE A 448 -12.50 31.65 19.56
CA PHE A 448 -11.32 31.51 20.42
C PHE A 448 -10.09 32.25 19.89
N GLY A 449 -10.20 32.96 18.75
CA GLY A 449 -9.09 33.66 18.10
C GLY A 449 -7.95 32.74 17.63
N SER A 450 -8.13 31.42 17.71
CA SER A 450 -7.11 30.41 17.46
C SER A 450 -7.73 29.03 17.24
N GLY A 451 -6.92 28.07 16.79
CA GLY A 451 -7.32 26.69 16.56
C GLY A 451 -6.21 25.68 16.80
N LEU A 452 -6.58 24.41 16.78
CA LEU A 452 -5.69 23.26 16.85
C LEU A 452 -5.93 22.35 15.63
N THR A 453 -4.85 21.82 15.07
CA THR A 453 -4.91 20.77 14.03
C THR A 453 -5.26 19.41 14.63
N ASN A 454 -5.38 18.37 13.81
CA ASN A 454 -5.17 16.99 14.29
C ASN A 454 -3.72 16.81 14.81
N ALA A 455 -3.38 15.62 15.27
CA ALA A 455 -2.04 15.32 15.77
C ALA A 455 -1.34 14.24 14.95
N VAL A 456 -0.01 14.18 15.05
CA VAL A 456 0.85 13.17 14.43
C VAL A 456 1.66 12.48 15.53
N GLN A 457 1.54 11.16 15.63
CA GLN A 457 2.41 10.33 16.47
C GLN A 457 3.63 9.93 15.66
N VAL A 458 4.82 10.11 16.23
CA VAL A 458 6.10 9.85 15.58
C VAL A 458 6.92 8.95 16.48
N THR A 459 7.39 7.81 15.97
CA THR A 459 8.43 7.01 16.64
C THR A 459 9.72 7.20 15.85
N PHE A 460 10.76 7.72 16.50
CA PHE A 460 12.00 8.01 15.78
C PHE A 460 12.77 6.73 15.46
N LEU A 461 13.31 6.72 14.26
CA LEU A 461 13.98 5.59 13.63
C LEU A 461 15.50 5.84 13.61
N PRO A 462 16.32 4.78 13.54
CA PRO A 462 17.76 4.91 13.32
C PRO A 462 18.14 5.73 12.06
#